data_AF-A0AAW2KI30-F1
#
_entry.id   AF-A0AAW2KI30-F1
#
_cell.length_a   1.000
_cell.length_b   1.000
_cell.length_c   1.000
_cell.angle_alpha   90.00
_cell.angle_beta   90.00
_cell.angle_gamma   90.00
#
_symmetry.space_group_name_H-M   'P 1'
#
loop_
_entity.id
_entity.type
_entity.pdbx_description
1 polymer ?
#
loop_
_entity_poly.entity_id
_entity_poly.type
_entity_poly.pdbx_seq_one_letter_code
_entity_poly.pdbx_strand_id
1 'polypeptide(L)'
;MGLLYRFGGTYIDTDVIVLKSFEGLRNVIGAQTIDLATGNWSRLNNAVMIFDQGHPLLHKFIEEFALTFDGNKWGHNGPYLVSRVVSRLSWNLDTTSQCCRLWLFIQWIGVKSEAFLRHLKV
;
A
#
# COMPACT_ATOMS: atom_id res chain seq x y z
N MET A 1 -3.05 -4.81 -9.28
CA MET A 1 -3.87 -3.62 -9.63
C MET A 1 -5.11 -3.98 -10.46
N GLY A 2 -4.99 -4.49 -11.70
CA GLY A 2 -6.14 -4.73 -12.59
C GLY A 2 -7.22 -5.68 -12.03
N LEU A 3 -6.83 -6.83 -11.49
CA LEU A 3 -7.78 -7.77 -10.84
C LEU A 3 -8.48 -7.14 -9.63
N LEU A 4 -7.69 -6.48 -8.78
CA LEU A 4 -8.21 -5.78 -7.59
C LEU A 4 -9.19 -4.66 -7.98
N TYR A 5 -8.93 -3.93 -9.07
CA TYR A 5 -9.90 -2.95 -9.59
C TYR A 5 -11.17 -3.62 -10.10
N ARG A 6 -11.06 -4.72 -10.84
CA ARG A 6 -12.20 -5.41 -11.46
C ARG A 6 -13.10 -6.10 -10.45
N PHE A 7 -12.55 -6.64 -9.37
CA PHE A 7 -13.30 -7.50 -8.43
C PHE A 7 -13.35 -6.95 -7.00
N GLY A 8 -12.54 -5.94 -6.67
CA GLY A 8 -12.34 -5.52 -5.29
C GLY A 8 -11.63 -6.58 -4.45
N GLY A 9 -11.67 -6.40 -3.14
CA GLY A 9 -11.13 -7.34 -2.16
C GLY A 9 -9.73 -6.95 -1.67
N THR A 10 -8.90 -7.97 -1.43
CA THR A 10 -7.59 -7.84 -0.79
C THR A 10 -6.50 -8.43 -1.68
N TYR A 11 -5.49 -7.63 -1.98
CA TYR A 11 -4.24 -8.06 -2.63
C TYR A 11 -3.11 -8.05 -1.61
N ILE A 12 -2.32 -9.13 -1.59
CA ILE A 12 -1.19 -9.32 -0.68
C ILE A 12 -0.08 -10.07 -1.43
N ASP A 13 1.16 -9.61 -1.32
CA ASP A 13 2.33 -10.35 -1.80
C ASP A 13 2.50 -11.65 -1.01
N THR A 14 2.93 -12.73 -1.68
CA THR A 14 2.96 -14.08 -1.08
C THR A 14 3.98 -14.24 0.06
N ASP A 15 4.88 -13.28 0.23
CA ASP A 15 5.90 -13.22 1.28
C ASP A 15 5.48 -12.37 2.49
N VAL A 16 4.25 -11.87 2.53
CA VAL A 16 3.70 -11.13 3.67
C VAL A 16 3.10 -12.08 4.70
N ILE A 17 3.55 -11.97 5.95
CA ILE A 17 2.97 -12.67 7.10
C ILE A 17 1.93 -11.78 7.78
N VAL A 18 0.70 -12.25 7.86
CA VAL A 18 -0.41 -11.53 8.50
C VAL A 18 -0.48 -11.89 9.98
N LEU A 19 -0.22 -10.92 10.85
CA LEU A 19 -0.23 -11.10 12.31
C LEU A 19 -1.59 -10.81 12.96
N LYS A 20 -2.46 -10.04 12.29
CA LYS A 20 -3.78 -9.62 12.77
C LYS A 20 -4.77 -9.61 11.61
N SER A 21 -6.05 -9.83 11.95
CA SER A 21 -7.15 -9.79 10.97
C SER A 21 -7.24 -8.43 10.26
N PHE A 22 -7.63 -8.45 8.99
CA PHE A 22 -7.98 -7.25 8.22
C PHE A 22 -9.44 -6.82 8.36
N GLU A 23 -10.18 -7.45 9.28
CA GLU A 23 -11.56 -7.08 9.57
C GLU A 23 -11.69 -5.58 9.87
N GLY A 24 -12.66 -4.93 9.21
CA GLY A 24 -12.89 -3.49 9.32
C GLY A 24 -12.01 -2.61 8.44
N LEU A 25 -10.98 -3.14 7.78
CA LEU A 25 -10.19 -2.38 6.80
C LEU A 25 -10.89 -2.33 5.44
N ARG A 26 -10.94 -1.14 4.85
CA ARG A 26 -11.57 -0.91 3.55
C ARG A 26 -10.98 0.33 2.89
N ASN A 27 -10.65 0.23 1.61
CA ASN A 27 -10.02 1.29 0.82
C ASN A 27 -8.72 1.79 1.48
N VAL A 28 -7.78 0.87 1.72
CA VAL A 28 -6.50 1.11 2.37
C VAL A 28 -5.33 0.56 1.55
N ILE A 29 -4.15 1.17 1.71
CA ILE A 29 -2.88 0.76 1.10
C ILE A 29 -1.77 0.80 2.16
N GLY A 30 -0.86 -0.16 2.11
CA GLY A 30 0.25 -0.24 3.05
C GLY A 30 1.27 0.89 2.90
N ALA A 31 1.67 1.48 4.03
CA ALA A 31 2.82 2.36 4.10
C ALA A 31 4.11 1.54 4.30
N GLN A 32 5.13 1.82 3.48
CA GLN A 32 6.43 1.17 3.54
C GLN A 32 7.38 1.87 4.51
N THR A 33 7.32 3.20 4.57
CA THR A 33 8.19 4.00 5.43
C THR A 33 7.33 4.96 6.22
N ILE A 34 7.42 4.85 7.55
CA ILE A 34 6.68 5.64 8.53
C ILE A 34 7.68 6.18 9.55
N ASP A 35 7.56 7.46 9.86
CA ASP A 35 8.20 8.06 11.01
C ASP A 35 7.42 7.66 12.27
N LEU A 36 8.06 6.92 13.17
CA LEU A 36 7.40 6.37 14.36
C LEU A 36 7.06 7.42 15.43
N ALA A 37 7.71 8.58 15.39
CA ALA A 37 7.47 9.66 16.35
C ALA A 37 6.24 10.49 15.95
N THR A 38 6.05 10.72 14.66
CA THR A 38 5.01 11.58 14.11
C THR A 38 3.84 10.81 13.48
N GLY A 39 4.03 9.53 13.15
CA GLY A 39 3.08 8.73 12.40
C GLY A 39 3.00 9.07 10.91
N ASN A 40 3.82 10.00 10.42
CA ASN A 40 3.81 10.41 9.02
C ASN A 40 4.48 9.36 8.15
N TRP A 41 3.90 9.06 7.00
CA TRP A 41 4.50 8.20 5.99
C TRP A 41 5.26 9.03 4.95
N SER A 42 6.33 8.48 4.42
CA SER A 42 7.08 9.06 3.29
C SER A 42 7.05 8.18 2.04
N ARG A 43 6.63 6.91 2.19
CA ARG A 43 6.51 5.95 1.10
C ARG A 43 5.36 4.98 1.32
N LEU A 44 4.56 4.77 0.29
CA LEU A 44 3.57 3.70 0.17
C LEU A 44 4.14 2.54 -0.66
N ASN A 45 3.58 1.35 -0.49
CA ASN A 45 3.91 0.16 -1.28
C ASN A 45 2.61 -0.55 -1.70
N ASN A 46 2.65 -1.19 -2.87
CA ASN A 46 1.58 -2.02 -3.43
C ASN A 46 1.59 -3.47 -2.93
N ALA A 47 2.41 -3.83 -1.94
CA ALA A 47 2.48 -5.18 -1.37
C ALA A 47 1.22 -5.61 -0.61
N VAL A 48 0.46 -4.67 -0.04
CA VAL A 48 -0.84 -4.93 0.61
C VAL A 48 -1.81 -3.82 0.25
N MET A 49 -2.94 -4.20 -0.34
CA MET A 49 -3.98 -3.28 -0.80
C MET A 49 -5.35 -3.88 -0.57
N ILE A 50 -6.26 -3.12 0.04
CA ILE A 50 -7.64 -3.54 0.28
C ILE A 50 -8.55 -2.47 -0.28
N PHE A 51 -9.34 -2.80 -1.30
CA PHE A 51 -10.14 -1.82 -2.01
C PHE A 51 -11.46 -2.40 -2.48
N ASP A 52 -12.45 -1.53 -2.56
CA ASP A 52 -13.69 -1.84 -3.23
C ASP A 52 -13.49 -2.00 -4.73
N GLN A 53 -14.37 -2.78 -5.34
CA GLN A 53 -14.46 -2.91 -6.78
C GLN A 53 -14.65 -1.52 -7.42
N GLY A 54 -13.88 -1.23 -8.47
CA GLY A 54 -14.00 0.01 -9.23
C GLY A 54 -13.47 1.26 -8.51
N HIS A 55 -12.69 1.10 -7.42
CA HIS A 55 -12.25 2.26 -6.63
C HIS A 55 -11.44 3.28 -7.48
N PRO A 56 -11.79 4.59 -7.47
CA PRO A 56 -11.14 5.59 -8.32
C PRO A 56 -9.62 5.72 -8.13
N LEU A 57 -9.13 5.51 -6.91
CA LEU A 57 -7.68 5.54 -6.64
C LEU A 57 -6.94 4.42 -7.38
N LEU A 58 -7.50 3.20 -7.44
CA LEU A 58 -6.91 2.09 -8.18
C LEU A 58 -6.88 2.38 -9.68
N HIS A 59 -7.93 3.03 -10.21
CA HIS A 59 -7.94 3.48 -11.59
C HIS A 59 -6.78 4.44 -11.87
N LYS A 60 -6.56 5.44 -11.01
CA LYS A 60 -5.45 6.39 -11.13
C LYS A 60 -4.08 5.70 -11.06
N PHE A 61 -3.92 4.64 -10.28
CA PHE A 61 -2.68 3.86 -10.28
C PHE A 61 -2.47 3.13 -11.60
N ILE A 62 -3.53 2.54 -12.18
CA ILE A 62 -3.46 1.87 -13.49
C ILE A 62 -3.15 2.88 -14.60
N GLU A 63 -3.77 4.06 -14.58
CA GLU A 63 -3.48 5.16 -15.51
C GLU A 63 -2.03 5.62 -15.41
N GLU A 64 -1.54 5.93 -14.20
CA GLU A 64 -0.14 6.35 -14.00
C GLU A 64 0.84 5.27 -14.47
N PHE A 65 0.53 3.99 -14.23
CA PHE A 65 1.36 2.88 -14.68
C PHE A 65 1.42 2.85 -16.21
N ALA A 66 0.26 2.93 -16.88
CA ALA A 66 0.18 2.89 -18.34
C ALA A 66 0.90 4.08 -19.00
N LEU A 67 0.82 5.27 -18.40
CA LEU A 67 1.39 6.50 -18.96
C LEU A 67 2.89 6.66 -18.69
N THR A 68 3.39 6.12 -17.57
CA THR A 68 4.74 6.43 -17.09
C THR A 68 5.64 5.22 -16.94
N PHE A 69 5.22 4.04 -17.42
CA PHE A 69 5.99 2.80 -17.28
C PHE A 69 7.45 2.97 -17.70
N ASP A 70 8.37 2.61 -16.79
CA ASP A 70 9.81 2.57 -17.06
C ASP A 70 10.35 1.17 -16.78
N GLY A 71 10.64 0.41 -17.84
CA GLY A 71 11.14 -0.96 -17.75
C GLY A 71 12.50 -1.09 -17.06
N ASN A 72 13.26 0.00 -16.91
CA ASN A 72 14.57 0.00 -16.26
C ASN A 72 14.48 0.27 -14.74
N LYS A 73 13.31 0.67 -14.23
CA LYS A 73 13.15 1.10 -12.84
C LYS A 73 11.94 0.43 -12.19
N TRP A 74 12.15 -0.70 -11.53
CA TRP A 74 11.10 -1.42 -10.78
C TRP A 74 10.32 -0.48 -9.84
N GLY A 75 11.04 0.28 -8.99
CA GLY A 75 10.41 1.12 -7.97
C GLY A 75 9.51 2.19 -8.58
N HIS A 76 9.90 2.74 -9.74
CA HIS A 76 9.14 3.77 -10.45
C HIS A 76 7.71 3.32 -10.77
N ASN A 77 7.54 2.03 -11.06
CA ASN A 77 6.27 1.40 -11.42
C ASN A 77 5.47 0.84 -10.23
N GLY A 78 6.09 0.76 -9.05
CA GLY A 78 5.50 0.17 -7.85
C GLY A 78 5.41 1.20 -6.70
N PRO A 79 6.25 1.10 -5.66
CA PRO A 79 6.19 1.99 -4.49
C PRO A 79 6.18 3.49 -4.81
N TYR A 80 7.01 3.94 -5.76
CA TYR A 80 7.07 5.36 -6.11
C TYR A 80 5.86 5.82 -6.91
N LEU A 81 5.26 4.94 -7.71
CA LEU A 81 4.02 5.20 -8.44
C LEU A 81 2.87 5.48 -7.47
N VAL A 82 2.60 4.53 -6.57
CA VAL A 82 1.47 4.64 -5.66
C VAL A 82 1.65 5.80 -4.69
N SER A 83 2.89 6.04 -4.22
CA SER A 83 3.21 7.21 -3.40
C SER A 83 2.94 8.51 -4.15
N ARG A 84 3.45 8.65 -5.37
CA ARG A 84 3.31 9.88 -6.16
C ARG A 84 1.86 10.19 -6.53
N VAL A 85 1.05 9.18 -6.86
CA VAL A 85 -0.38 9.38 -7.14
C VAL A 85 -1.13 9.83 -5.89
N VAL A 86 -0.94 9.17 -4.74
CA VAL A 86 -1.58 9.58 -3.49
C VAL A 86 -1.13 10.97 -3.05
N SER A 87 0.17 11.26 -3.15
CA SER A 87 0.73 12.57 -2.82
C SER A 87 0.26 13.68 -3.76
N ARG A 88 -0.31 13.41 -4.95
CA ARG A 88 -0.95 14.44 -5.80
C ARG A 88 -2.40 14.70 -5.37
N LEU A 89 -3.08 13.69 -4.85
CA LEU A 89 -4.48 13.78 -4.44
C LEU A 89 -4.65 14.45 -3.08
N SER A 90 -3.69 14.30 -2.17
CA SER A 90 -3.70 14.94 -0.85
C SER A 90 -3.66 16.48 -0.91
N TRP A 91 -3.34 17.08 -2.07
CA TRP A 91 -3.36 18.54 -2.27
C TRP A 91 -4.71 19.08 -2.79
N ASN A 92 -5.61 18.21 -3.25
CA ASN A 92 -6.93 18.59 -3.79
C ASN A 92 -8.02 18.18 -2.79
N LEU A 93 -8.14 18.92 -1.68
CA LEU A 93 -9.04 18.62 -0.56
C LEU A 93 -10.55 18.88 -0.82
N ASP A 94 -11.00 19.03 -2.07
CA ASP A 94 -12.40 19.44 -2.36
C ASP A 94 -13.24 18.50 -3.23
N THR A 95 -12.75 17.32 -3.64
CA THR A 95 -13.62 16.35 -4.33
C THR A 95 -13.82 15.08 -3.51
N THR A 96 -14.88 15.15 -2.69
CA THR A 96 -15.83 14.06 -2.41
C THR A 96 -15.27 12.81 -1.72
N SER A 97 -15.28 12.86 -0.38
CA SER A 97 -15.88 11.80 0.46
C SER A 97 -15.48 10.33 0.22
N GLN A 98 -14.19 10.01 0.07
CA GLN A 98 -13.58 8.72 0.50
C GLN A 98 -12.10 8.71 0.11
N CYS A 99 -11.35 9.70 0.59
CA CYS A 99 -9.89 9.55 0.64
C CYS A 99 -9.64 8.39 1.60
N CYS A 100 -9.11 7.28 1.07
CA CYS A 100 -8.66 6.11 1.81
C CYS A 100 -8.27 6.52 3.22
N ARG A 101 -8.95 6.01 4.25
CA ARG A 101 -8.37 6.15 5.59
C ARG A 101 -7.04 5.44 5.50
N LEU A 102 -5.95 6.21 5.49
CA LEU A 102 -4.60 5.69 5.59
C LEU A 102 -4.49 5.04 6.96
N TRP A 103 -4.93 3.79 7.06
CA TRP A 103 -4.65 2.96 8.21
C TRP A 103 -3.24 2.46 8.05
N LEU A 104 -2.35 3.26 8.61
CA LEU A 104 -1.00 2.91 8.99
C LEU A 104 -1.08 1.69 9.90
N PHE A 105 -0.81 0.50 9.39
CA PHE A 105 -0.10 -0.55 10.12
C PHE A 105 0.27 -1.68 9.16
N ILE A 106 1.42 -1.54 8.50
CA ILE A 106 2.32 -2.68 8.31
C ILE A 106 3.67 -2.20 8.81
N GLN A 107 3.77 -2.09 10.13
CA GLN A 107 5.10 -2.12 10.72
C GLN A 107 5.63 -3.53 10.48
N TRP A 108 6.69 -3.58 9.67
CA TRP A 108 7.64 -4.68 9.47
C TRP A 108 8.36 -5.13 10.77
N ILE A 109 7.74 -4.94 11.93
CA ILE A 109 8.30 -5.28 13.25
C ILE A 109 7.16 -5.78 14.14
N GLY A 110 6.72 -6.99 13.86
CA GLY A 110 5.95 -7.84 14.77
C GLY A 110 6.69 -9.14 15.10
N VAL A 111 8.01 -9.21 14.89
CA VAL A 111 8.88 -10.17 15.59
C VAL A 111 9.50 -9.45 16.78
N LYS A 112 8.68 -9.22 17.81
CA LYS A 112 9.17 -9.32 19.20
C LYS A 112 8.82 -10.70 19.72
N SER A 113 9.42 -11.72 19.10
CA SER A 113 9.88 -12.85 19.88
C SER A 113 11.34 -13.04 19.50
N GLU A 114 12.23 -13.05 20.49
CA GLU A 114 13.63 -13.44 20.30
C GLU A 114 13.80 -14.89 19.78
N ALA A 115 12.70 -15.55 19.41
CA ALA A 115 12.67 -16.94 18.97
C ALA A 115 12.96 -17.10 17.47
N PHE A 116 12.60 -16.15 16.60
CA PHE A 116 12.73 -16.35 15.14
C PHE A 116 14.15 -16.07 14.60
N LEU A 117 14.91 -15.17 15.24
CA LEU A 117 16.28 -14.83 14.81
C LEU A 117 17.34 -15.89 15.16
N ARG A 118 16.99 -16.94 15.91
CA ARG A 118 17.94 -18.01 16.26
C ARG A 118 17.99 -19.16 15.24
N HIS A 119 17.07 -19.23 14.28
CA HIS A 119 16.95 -20.36 13.35
C HIS A 119 17.31 -20.05 11.89
N LEU A 120 17.75 -18.83 11.58
CA LEU A 120 18.19 -18.43 10.24
C LEU A 120 19.62 -17.87 10.22
N LYS A 121 20.52 -18.51 10.98
CA LYS A 121 21.94 -18.51 10.62
C LYS A 121 22.18 -19.64 9.63
N VAL A 122 22.07 -19.32 8.34
CA VAL A 122 22.77 -20.01 7.24
C VAL A 122 23.37 -18.93 6.37
#